data_AF-A0A9E1WD57-F1
#
_entry.id   AF-A0A9E1WD57-F1
#
_cell.length_a   1.000
_cell.length_b   1.000
_cell.length_c   1.000
_cell.angle_alpha   90.00
_cell.angle_beta   90.00
_cell.angle_gamma   90.00
#
_symmetry.space_group_name_H-M   'P 1'
#
loop_
_entity.id
_entity.type
_entity.pdbx_description
1 polymer ?
#
loop_
_entity_poly.entity_id
_entity_poly.type
_entity_poly.pdbx_seq_one_letter_code
_entity_poly.pdbx_strand_id
1 'polypeptide(L)'
;KFLPNQFSSKPTPNKVSGVIDKYLPKVFKKDSNGTNTEEIIPLESFSKSNLSKRANPEEKAILFNLSKILALQEDFPGKEIKSIQENLKKEKEAILKEKKKATEQKNKYTNELRKKLISRYPECSNPFHPTTTLLLSTHQKKGVINLINEKELWKKLVEEKEIIKGHESMRFQLEKKEVKIMRLRRCIENIVLAHTLSEKGSEIQKKQYNALLKLERSTF
;
A
#
# COMPACT_ATOMS: atom_id res chain seq x y z
N LYS A 1 27.36 -38.45 8.36
CA LYS A 1 26.09 -37.69 8.36
C LYS A 1 26.41 -36.28 8.79
N PHE A 2 26.31 -35.27 7.92
CA PHE A 2 25.85 -33.89 8.20
C PHE A 2 25.79 -33.16 6.83
N LEU A 3 24.74 -32.36 6.64
CA LEU A 3 24.08 -32.02 5.36
C LEU A 3 24.90 -31.16 4.37
N PRO A 4 24.65 -31.27 3.05
CA PRO A 4 25.25 -30.40 2.04
C PRO A 4 24.60 -29.00 2.01
N ASN A 5 25.43 -27.98 1.80
CA ASN A 5 25.07 -26.57 1.59
C ASN A 5 23.99 -26.38 0.51
N GLN A 6 22.72 -26.25 0.89
CA GLN A 6 21.61 -25.89 -0.01
C GLN A 6 21.10 -24.45 0.17
N PHE A 7 21.79 -23.59 0.94
CA PHE A 7 21.39 -22.19 1.13
C PHE A 7 22.32 -21.19 0.44
N SER A 8 22.66 -21.45 -0.83
CA SER A 8 23.19 -20.42 -1.74
C SER A 8 22.02 -19.90 -2.59
N SER A 9 21.36 -18.83 -2.13
CA SER A 9 20.31 -18.16 -2.91
C SER A 9 20.96 -17.32 -4.01
N LYS A 10 21.27 -17.93 -5.16
CA LYS A 10 21.45 -17.17 -6.40
C LYS A 10 20.10 -16.53 -6.76
N PRO A 11 20.05 -15.25 -7.15
CA PRO A 11 18.80 -14.60 -7.56
C PRO A 11 18.32 -15.27 -8.85
N THR A 12 17.23 -16.04 -8.75
CA THR A 12 16.55 -16.57 -9.93
C THR A 12 15.85 -15.43 -10.66
N PRO A 13 16.06 -15.27 -11.97
CA PRO A 13 15.34 -14.27 -12.74
C PRO A 13 13.85 -14.62 -12.73
N ASN A 14 13.03 -13.59 -12.55
CA ASN A 14 11.57 -13.59 -12.55
C ASN A 14 10.96 -14.55 -13.60
N LYS A 15 10.72 -15.82 -13.25
CA LYS A 15 9.94 -16.74 -14.10
C LYS A 15 8.44 -16.42 -14.06
N VAL A 16 7.99 -15.71 -13.02
CA VAL A 16 6.58 -15.31 -12.87
C VAL A 16 6.22 -14.16 -13.84
N SER A 17 7.15 -13.25 -14.13
CA SER A 17 6.90 -12.17 -15.10
C SER A 17 6.70 -12.71 -16.51
N GLY A 18 7.51 -13.68 -16.93
CA GLY A 18 7.43 -14.26 -18.28
C GLY A 18 6.13 -15.01 -18.59
N VAL A 19 5.44 -15.58 -17.59
CA VAL A 19 4.13 -16.22 -17.79
C VAL A 19 3.05 -15.16 -17.94
N ILE A 20 3.06 -14.14 -17.08
CA ILE A 20 2.12 -13.02 -17.14
C ILE A 20 2.27 -12.26 -18.46
N ASP A 21 3.51 -12.02 -18.91
CA ASP A 21 3.83 -11.36 -20.19
C ASP A 21 3.46 -12.17 -21.44
N LYS A 22 3.28 -13.50 -21.30
CA LYS A 22 2.89 -14.40 -22.38
C LYS A 22 1.38 -14.38 -22.63
N TYR A 23 0.59 -14.15 -21.58
CA TYR A 23 -0.87 -14.12 -21.65
C TYR A 23 -1.46 -12.70 -21.56
N LEU A 24 -0.66 -11.68 -21.23
CA LEU A 24 -1.06 -10.28 -21.36
C LEU A 24 -1.31 -9.96 -22.85
N PRO A 25 -2.47 -9.36 -23.19
CA PRO A 25 -2.71 -8.85 -24.53
C PRO A 25 -1.57 -7.91 -24.94
N LYS A 26 -1.09 -8.04 -26.19
CA LYS A 26 -0.07 -7.14 -26.78
C LYS A 26 -0.42 -5.65 -26.65
N VAL A 27 -1.71 -5.35 -26.45
CA VAL A 27 -2.28 -4.04 -26.16
C VAL A 27 -1.61 -3.33 -24.96
N PHE A 28 -0.93 -4.03 -24.06
CA PHE A 28 -0.23 -3.40 -22.92
C PHE A 28 1.30 -3.38 -23.03
N LYS A 29 1.87 -3.95 -24.11
CA LYS A 29 3.31 -3.95 -24.31
C LYS A 29 3.74 -2.63 -24.93
N LYS A 30 4.52 -1.85 -24.18
CA LYS A 30 5.17 -0.64 -24.70
C LYS A 30 6.41 -1.10 -25.49
N ASP A 31 6.18 -1.60 -26.70
CA ASP A 31 7.26 -2.05 -27.56
C ASP A 31 7.93 -0.82 -28.18
N SER A 32 9.12 -0.49 -27.68
CA SER A 32 9.88 0.69 -28.10
C SER A 32 10.49 0.61 -29.49
N ASN A 33 10.25 -0.43 -30.31
CA ASN A 33 10.81 -0.56 -31.67
C ASN A 33 10.13 -1.67 -32.50
N GLY A 34 8.84 -1.52 -32.82
CA GLY A 34 8.12 -2.46 -33.70
C GLY A 34 7.18 -1.73 -34.67
N THR A 35 7.45 -1.82 -35.96
CA THR A 35 6.72 -1.20 -37.09
C THR A 35 5.39 -1.87 -37.43
N ASN A 36 4.65 -2.36 -36.42
CA ASN A 36 3.25 -2.77 -36.57
C ASN A 36 2.42 -1.98 -35.56
N THR A 37 1.91 -0.83 -36.02
CA THR A 37 0.98 0.06 -35.32
C THR A 37 -0.39 -0.60 -35.19
N GLU A 38 -0.50 -1.63 -34.34
CA GLU A 38 -1.76 -1.84 -33.64
C GLU A 38 -1.86 -0.69 -32.63
N GLU A 39 -2.72 0.29 -32.89
CA GLU A 39 -2.99 1.39 -31.96
C GLU A 39 -3.31 0.83 -30.57
N ILE A 40 -2.32 0.89 -29.68
CA ILE A 40 -2.50 0.62 -28.26
C ILE A 40 -3.44 1.71 -27.76
N ILE A 41 -4.73 1.43 -27.69
CA ILE A 41 -5.70 2.40 -27.17
C ILE A 41 -5.34 2.62 -25.69
N PRO A 42 -4.79 3.79 -25.32
CA PRO A 42 -4.36 4.01 -23.95
C PRO A 42 -5.59 3.96 -23.06
N LEU A 43 -5.50 3.31 -21.90
CA LEU A 43 -6.60 3.29 -20.92
C LEU A 43 -7.08 4.70 -20.51
N GLU A 44 -6.25 5.71 -20.80
CA GLU A 44 -6.39 7.13 -20.51
C GLU A 44 -7.26 7.90 -21.50
N SER A 45 -7.57 7.35 -22.67
CA SER A 45 -8.33 8.05 -23.71
C SER A 45 -9.85 7.87 -23.61
N PHE A 46 -10.31 6.96 -22.73
CA PHE A 46 -11.73 6.65 -22.63
C PHE A 46 -12.47 7.62 -21.71
N SER A 47 -13.47 8.31 -22.26
CA SER A 47 -14.44 9.12 -21.51
C SER A 47 -15.37 8.25 -20.67
N LYS A 48 -15.83 8.78 -19.52
CA LYS A 48 -16.79 8.15 -18.60
C LYS A 48 -18.07 7.68 -19.30
N SER A 49 -18.54 8.43 -20.30
CA SER A 49 -19.76 8.11 -21.07
C SER A 49 -19.59 6.86 -21.92
N ASN A 50 -18.45 6.70 -22.58
CA ASN A 50 -18.13 5.52 -23.40
C ASN A 50 -17.93 4.27 -22.53
N LEU A 51 -17.28 4.42 -21.38
CA LEU A 51 -17.12 3.33 -20.41
C LEU A 51 -18.48 2.88 -19.86
N SER A 52 -19.35 3.82 -19.48
CA SER A 52 -20.70 3.50 -19.01
C SER A 52 -21.50 2.74 -20.07
N LYS A 53 -21.51 3.17 -21.33
CA LYS A 53 -22.26 2.48 -22.40
C LYS A 53 -21.82 1.02 -22.60
N ARG A 54 -20.53 0.74 -22.44
CA ARG A 54 -19.91 -0.57 -22.68
C ARG A 54 -19.91 -1.49 -21.45
N ALA A 55 -20.14 -0.94 -20.25
CA ALA A 55 -20.05 -1.66 -19.00
C ALA A 55 -21.31 -2.49 -18.69
N ASN A 56 -21.11 -3.65 -18.06
CA ASN A 56 -22.19 -4.42 -17.45
C ASN A 56 -22.85 -3.64 -16.29
N PRO A 57 -24.08 -3.99 -15.88
CA PRO A 57 -24.77 -3.33 -14.76
C PRO A 57 -23.94 -3.28 -13.46
N GLU A 58 -23.23 -4.36 -13.12
CA GLU A 58 -22.35 -4.44 -11.96
C GLU A 58 -21.14 -3.51 -12.09
N GLU A 59 -20.50 -3.51 -13.25
CA GLU A 59 -19.35 -2.66 -13.56
C GLU A 59 -19.74 -1.17 -13.58
N LYS A 60 -20.94 -0.84 -14.07
CA LYS A 60 -21.52 0.51 -13.98
C LYS A 60 -21.66 0.96 -12.53
N ALA A 61 -22.19 0.10 -11.66
CA ALA A 61 -22.34 0.41 -10.25
C ALA A 61 -20.97 0.64 -9.58
N ILE A 62 -19.98 -0.20 -9.88
CA ILE A 62 -18.61 -0.04 -9.38
C ILE A 62 -17.98 1.26 -9.87
N LEU A 63 -18.08 1.55 -11.18
CA LEU A 63 -17.53 2.75 -11.81
C LEU A 63 -18.15 4.01 -11.20
N PHE A 64 -19.48 4.08 -11.08
CA PHE A 64 -20.18 5.24 -10.54
C PHE A 64 -19.91 5.46 -9.05
N ASN A 65 -19.99 4.40 -8.24
CA ASN A 65 -19.79 4.52 -6.80
C ASN A 65 -18.33 4.86 -6.45
N LEU A 66 -17.35 4.21 -7.09
CA LEU A 66 -15.95 4.50 -6.84
C LEU A 66 -15.54 5.87 -7.39
N SER A 67 -16.07 6.30 -8.53
CA SER A 67 -15.81 7.67 -9.04
C SER A 67 -16.36 8.74 -8.11
N LYS A 68 -17.57 8.55 -7.54
CA LYS A 68 -18.13 9.45 -6.53
C LYS A 68 -17.29 9.49 -5.25
N ILE A 69 -16.85 8.33 -4.75
CA ILE A 69 -16.01 8.24 -3.54
C ILE A 69 -14.64 8.89 -3.75
N LEU A 70 -14.09 8.79 -4.96
CA LEU A 70 -12.79 9.37 -5.33
C LEU A 70 -12.89 10.79 -5.88
N ALA A 71 -14.09 11.35 -5.98
CA ALA A 71 -14.38 12.68 -6.53
C ALA A 71 -13.72 12.96 -7.89
N LEU A 72 -13.76 11.96 -8.79
CA LEU A 72 -13.24 12.09 -10.16
C LEU A 72 -14.13 13.01 -11.00
N GLN A 73 -13.53 13.88 -11.81
CA GLN A 73 -14.23 14.68 -12.80
C GLN A 73 -14.51 13.84 -14.05
N GLU A 74 -15.52 14.25 -14.84
CA GLU A 74 -16.13 13.36 -15.83
C GLU A 74 -15.33 13.21 -17.14
N ASP A 75 -14.40 14.13 -17.41
CA ASP A 75 -13.81 14.26 -18.74
C ASP A 75 -12.86 13.10 -19.08
N PHE A 76 -11.99 12.66 -18.15
CA PHE A 76 -11.06 11.54 -18.39
C PHE A 76 -10.67 10.75 -17.12
N PRO A 77 -11.44 9.72 -16.73
CA PRO A 77 -11.16 8.95 -15.52
C PRO A 77 -9.76 8.30 -15.52
N GLY A 78 -9.24 7.89 -16.68
CA GLY A 78 -7.93 7.23 -16.75
C GLY A 78 -6.74 8.14 -16.43
N LYS A 79 -6.74 9.40 -16.92
CA LYS A 79 -5.67 10.37 -16.62
C LYS A 79 -5.72 10.84 -15.17
N GLU A 80 -6.92 11.10 -14.67
CA GLU A 80 -7.13 11.49 -13.28
C GLU A 80 -6.74 10.38 -12.30
N ILE A 81 -7.08 9.13 -12.61
CA ILE A 81 -6.66 7.97 -11.81
C ILE A 81 -5.13 7.91 -11.69
N LYS A 82 -4.38 8.14 -12.78
CA LYS A 82 -2.91 8.15 -12.71
C LYS A 82 -2.37 9.33 -11.91
N SER A 83 -2.91 10.53 -12.12
CA SER A 83 -2.58 11.72 -11.33
C SER A 83 -2.77 11.46 -9.82
N ILE A 84 -3.92 10.91 -9.43
CA ILE A 84 -4.22 10.58 -8.04
C ILE A 84 -3.28 9.47 -7.53
N GLN A 85 -2.96 8.46 -8.34
CA GLN A 85 -1.97 7.44 -7.96
C GLN A 85 -0.59 8.02 -7.68
N GLU A 86 -0.13 8.96 -8.50
CA GLU A 86 1.16 9.64 -8.29
C GLU A 86 1.15 10.52 -7.04
N ASN A 87 0.06 11.26 -6.82
CA ASN A 87 -0.10 12.08 -5.61
C ASN A 87 -0.12 11.22 -4.35
N LEU A 88 -0.86 10.10 -4.36
CA LEU A 88 -0.89 9.16 -3.23
C LEU A 88 0.48 8.54 -2.93
N LYS A 89 1.29 8.25 -3.97
CA LYS A 89 2.67 7.78 -3.77
C LYS A 89 3.52 8.83 -3.07
N LYS A 90 3.44 10.09 -3.52
CA LYS A 90 4.17 11.21 -2.90
C LYS A 90 3.74 11.43 -1.45
N GLU A 91 2.43 11.41 -1.17
CA GLU A 91 1.89 11.54 0.19
C GLU A 91 2.36 10.39 1.10
N LYS A 92 2.36 9.15 0.60
CA LYS A 92 2.85 7.98 1.35
C LYS A 92 4.33 8.10 1.67
N GLU A 93 5.15 8.55 0.73
CA GLU A 93 6.58 8.82 0.96
C GLU A 93 6.80 9.94 1.98
N ALA A 94 6.00 11.01 1.93
CA ALA A 94 6.05 12.10 2.90
C ALA A 94 5.73 11.60 4.32
N ILE A 95 4.64 10.85 4.49
CA ILE A 95 4.25 10.26 5.78
C ILE A 95 5.32 9.29 6.30
N LEU A 96 5.93 8.49 5.43
CA LEU A 96 7.03 7.59 5.82
C LEU A 96 8.25 8.36 6.32
N LYS A 97 8.60 9.49 5.67
CA LYS A 97 9.69 10.37 6.10
C LYS A 97 9.39 11.01 7.45
N GLU A 98 8.17 11.51 7.66
CA GLU A 98 7.74 12.11 8.92
C GLU A 98 7.71 11.09 10.06
N LYS A 99 7.14 9.91 9.81
CA LYS A 99 7.18 8.79 10.77
C LYS A 99 8.61 8.43 11.15
N LYS A 100 9.53 8.39 10.18
CA LYS A 100 10.94 8.10 10.46
C LYS A 100 11.55 9.15 11.40
N LYS A 101 11.31 10.45 11.14
CA LYS A 101 11.77 11.53 12.02
C LYS A 101 11.22 11.40 13.44
N ALA A 102 9.91 11.16 13.59
CA ALA A 102 9.27 10.95 14.89
C ALA A 102 9.85 9.71 15.62
N THR A 103 10.13 8.61 14.90
CA THR A 103 10.78 7.43 15.50
C THR A 103 12.21 7.70 15.96
N GLU A 104 12.98 8.50 15.21
CA GLU A 104 14.32 8.91 15.60
C GLU A 104 14.28 9.81 16.84
N GLN A 105 13.34 10.76 16.92
CA GLN A 105 13.13 11.62 18.09
C GLN A 105 12.71 10.80 19.33
N LYS A 106 11.74 9.88 19.19
CA LYS A 106 11.38 8.92 20.24
C LYS A 106 12.60 8.14 20.75
N ASN A 107 13.44 7.63 19.84
CA ASN A 107 14.64 6.88 20.23
C ASN A 107 15.66 7.75 20.96
N LYS A 108 15.83 9.02 20.55
CA LYS A 108 16.67 10.00 21.27
C LYS A 108 16.17 10.21 22.70
N TYR A 109 14.89 10.50 22.89
CA TYR A 109 14.30 10.68 24.24
C TYR A 109 14.40 9.41 25.09
N THR A 110 14.18 8.24 24.49
CA THR A 110 14.31 6.95 25.19
C THR A 110 15.75 6.72 25.66
N ASN A 111 16.74 7.01 24.81
CA ASN A 111 18.14 6.86 25.14
C ASN A 111 18.61 7.88 26.19
N GLU A 112 18.13 9.11 26.14
CA GLU A 112 18.40 10.13 27.16
C GLU A 112 17.85 9.71 28.53
N LEU A 113 16.60 9.25 28.58
CA LEU A 113 15.99 8.72 29.80
C LEU A 113 16.77 7.52 30.33
N ARG A 114 17.15 6.58 29.46
CA ARG A 114 17.93 5.39 29.84
C ARG A 114 19.30 5.77 30.40
N LYS A 115 20.02 6.70 29.77
CA LYS A 115 21.32 7.19 30.26
C LYS A 115 21.22 7.85 31.63
N LYS A 116 20.22 8.71 31.83
CA LYS A 116 19.97 9.34 33.13
C LYS A 116 19.64 8.32 34.22
N LEU A 117 18.80 7.33 33.90
CA LEU A 117 18.42 6.29 34.84
C LEU A 117 19.62 5.43 35.25
N ILE A 118 20.43 4.97 34.29
CA ILE A 118 21.63 4.17 34.55
C ILE A 118 22.70 4.98 35.28
N SER A 119 22.84 6.28 34.99
CA SER A 119 23.82 7.14 35.68
C SER A 119 23.52 7.29 37.18
N ARG A 120 22.25 7.27 37.58
CA ARG A 120 21.87 7.37 39.00
C ARG A 120 21.72 6.00 39.66
N TYR A 121 21.31 5.01 38.90
CA TYR A 121 21.09 3.63 39.34
C TYR A 121 21.71 2.66 38.33
N PRO A 122 23.01 2.33 38.46
CA PRO A 122 23.69 1.45 37.50
C PRO A 122 23.09 0.03 37.47
N GLU A 123 22.52 -0.41 38.59
CA GLU A 123 21.83 -1.70 38.71
C GLU A 123 20.58 -1.80 37.82
N CYS A 124 19.96 -0.66 37.47
CA CYS A 124 18.84 -0.60 36.51
C CYS A 124 19.26 -0.91 35.06
N SER A 125 20.56 -1.11 34.78
CA SER A 125 21.03 -1.63 33.49
C SER A 125 20.46 -3.01 33.19
N ASN A 126 20.32 -3.85 34.23
CA ASN A 126 19.63 -5.15 34.15
C ASN A 126 18.20 -5.01 34.71
N PRO A 127 17.15 -5.18 33.87
CA PRO A 127 15.76 -5.12 34.31
C PRO A 127 15.40 -6.17 35.37
N PHE A 128 16.08 -7.31 35.42
CA PHE A 128 15.79 -8.42 36.32
C PHE A 128 16.65 -8.41 37.60
N HIS A 129 17.44 -7.36 37.82
CA HIS A 129 18.19 -7.23 39.06
C HIS A 129 17.24 -7.02 40.24
N PRO A 130 17.41 -7.72 41.38
CA PRO A 130 16.51 -7.60 42.54
C PRO A 130 16.38 -6.16 43.05
N THR A 131 17.45 -5.37 42.98
CA THR A 131 17.44 -3.95 43.36
C THR A 131 16.62 -3.09 42.41
N THR A 132 16.56 -3.43 41.12
CA THR A 132 15.67 -2.76 40.15
C THR A 132 14.21 -3.01 40.51
N THR A 133 13.87 -4.24 40.91
CA THR A 133 12.53 -4.61 41.41
C THR A 133 12.19 -3.87 42.71
N LEU A 134 13.16 -3.75 43.63
CA LEU A 134 13.00 -2.98 44.87
C LEU A 134 12.79 -1.48 44.59
N LEU A 135 13.54 -0.89 43.66
CA LEU A 135 13.40 0.51 43.24
C LEU A 135 12.01 0.82 42.66
N LEU A 136 11.42 -0.12 41.91
CA LEU A 136 10.10 0.04 41.30
C LEU A 136 8.94 -0.23 42.28
N SER A 137 9.15 -1.04 43.31
CA SER A 137 8.11 -1.47 44.27
C SER A 137 8.09 -0.66 45.57
N THR A 138 9.19 -0.02 45.96
CA THR A 138 9.30 0.74 47.22
C THR A 138 9.05 2.25 47.05
N HIS A 139 9.17 3.00 48.16
CA HIS A 139 9.01 4.45 48.22
C HIS A 139 9.99 5.23 47.32
N GLN A 140 11.08 4.59 46.86
CA GLN A 140 12.04 5.15 45.91
C GLN A 140 11.47 5.35 44.50
N LYS A 141 10.33 4.71 44.18
CA LYS A 141 9.57 4.90 42.94
C LYS A 141 9.26 6.37 42.65
N LYS A 142 8.94 7.16 43.70
CA LYS A 142 8.65 8.61 43.55
C LYS A 142 9.89 9.39 43.07
N GLY A 143 11.08 9.02 43.54
CA GLY A 143 12.34 9.61 43.10
C GLY A 143 12.66 9.30 41.63
N VAL A 144 12.36 8.07 41.18
CA VAL A 144 12.50 7.65 39.78
C VAL A 144 11.50 8.40 38.88
N ILE A 145 10.24 8.53 39.30
CA ILE A 145 9.22 9.30 38.56
C ILE A 145 9.63 10.76 38.42
N ASN A 146 10.12 11.40 39.49
CA ASN A 146 10.57 12.79 39.44
C ASN A 146 11.76 12.97 38.49
N LEU A 147 12.69 12.01 38.45
CA LEU A 147 13.83 12.02 37.52
C LEU A 147 13.42 11.80 36.05
N ILE A 148 12.40 10.98 35.81
CA ILE A 148 11.83 10.73 34.47
C ILE A 148 11.03 11.95 33.98
N ASN A 149 10.32 12.62 34.88
CA ASN A 149 9.56 13.84 34.59
C ASN A 149 10.43 15.11 34.53
N GLU A 150 11.71 15.02 34.91
CA GLU A 150 12.64 16.14 34.85
C GLU A 150 12.83 16.59 33.38
N LYS A 151 12.51 17.87 33.11
CA LYS A 151 12.47 18.50 31.77
C LYS A 151 11.37 17.98 30.82
N GLU A 152 10.30 17.39 31.37
CA GLU A 152 9.15 16.89 30.60
C GLU A 152 9.49 15.86 29.51
N LEU A 153 10.64 15.18 29.62
CA LEU A 153 11.10 14.22 28.61
C LEU A 153 10.11 13.06 28.41
N TRP A 154 9.48 12.61 29.49
CA TRP A 154 8.42 11.60 29.42
C TRP A 154 7.19 12.07 28.64
N LYS A 155 6.76 13.32 28.86
CA LYS A 155 5.63 13.91 28.15
C LYS A 155 5.92 14.00 26.65
N LYS A 156 7.12 14.48 26.27
CA LYS A 156 7.58 14.50 24.86
C LYS A 156 7.61 13.11 24.23
N LEU A 157 8.04 12.09 24.99
CA LEU A 157 8.03 10.71 24.50
C LEU A 157 6.61 10.19 24.24
N VAL A 158 5.66 10.52 25.12
CA VAL A 158 4.24 10.16 24.93
C VAL A 158 3.66 10.89 23.71
N GLU A 159 3.93 12.18 23.57
CA GLU A 159 3.51 12.98 22.39
C GLU A 159 4.06 12.39 21.09
N GLU A 160 5.34 12.05 21.02
CA GLU A 160 5.95 11.39 19.85
C GLU A 160 5.32 10.03 19.53
N LYS A 161 4.91 9.26 20.54
CA LYS A 161 4.18 8.01 20.32
C LYS A 161 2.80 8.25 19.69
N GLU A 162 2.10 9.28 20.13
CA GLU A 162 0.80 9.64 19.55
C GLU A 162 0.95 10.17 18.12
N ILE A 163 1.98 10.95 17.83
CA ILE A 163 2.33 11.39 16.48
C ILE A 163 2.58 10.18 15.56
N ILE A 164 3.37 9.20 16.02
CA ILE A 164 3.63 7.95 15.27
C ILE A 164 2.32 7.21 14.96
N LYS A 165 1.42 7.07 15.95
CA LYS A 165 0.10 6.45 15.74
C LYS A 165 -0.74 7.23 14.75
N GLY A 166 -0.71 8.56 14.81
CA GLY A 166 -1.36 9.45 13.86
C GLY A 166 -0.91 9.19 12.43
N HIS A 167 0.41 9.13 12.20
CA HIS A 167 0.97 8.80 10.88
C HIS A 167 0.62 7.39 10.40
N GLU A 168 0.52 6.40 11.30
CA GLU A 168 0.06 5.05 10.95
C GLU A 168 -1.41 5.04 10.51
N SER A 169 -2.27 5.76 11.22
CA SER A 169 -3.68 5.94 10.84
C SER A 169 -3.81 6.62 9.48
N MET A 170 -3.07 7.71 9.24
CA MET A 170 -3.03 8.39 7.95
C MET A 170 -2.57 7.47 6.83
N ARG A 171 -1.49 6.70 7.05
CA ARG A 171 -1.01 5.69 6.09
C ARG A 171 -2.11 4.68 5.75
N PHE A 172 -2.83 4.17 6.75
CA PHE A 172 -3.91 3.21 6.53
C PHE A 172 -5.07 3.79 5.71
N GLN A 173 -5.41 5.07 5.93
CA GLN A 173 -6.42 5.76 5.12
C GLN A 173 -5.96 5.93 3.66
N LEU A 174 -4.67 6.22 3.43
CA LEU A 174 -4.12 6.27 2.08
C LEU A 174 -4.14 4.90 1.40
N GLU A 175 -3.78 3.83 2.11
CA GLU A 175 -3.86 2.46 1.58
C GLU A 175 -5.30 2.09 1.18
N LYS A 176 -6.30 2.48 1.98
CA LYS A 176 -7.72 2.31 1.61
C LYS A 176 -8.08 3.04 0.32
N LYS A 177 -7.58 4.27 0.13
CA LYS A 177 -7.78 5.04 -1.12
C LYS A 177 -7.09 4.36 -2.30
N GLU A 178 -5.86 3.89 -2.11
CA GLU A 178 -5.07 3.17 -3.13
C GLU A 178 -5.81 1.92 -3.62
N VAL A 179 -6.34 1.10 -2.71
CA VAL A 179 -7.13 -0.10 -3.06
C VAL A 179 -8.38 0.25 -3.86
N LYS A 180 -9.09 1.32 -3.48
CA LYS A 180 -10.27 1.79 -4.24
C LYS A 180 -9.90 2.20 -5.66
N ILE A 181 -8.77 2.87 -5.84
CA ILE A 181 -8.28 3.27 -7.17
C ILE A 181 -7.84 2.06 -7.98
N MET A 182 -7.12 1.11 -7.38
CA MET A 182 -6.75 -0.14 -8.06
C MET A 182 -7.99 -0.90 -8.53
N ARG A 183 -9.03 -0.96 -7.70
CA ARG A 183 -10.30 -1.59 -8.07
C ARG A 183 -11.00 -0.86 -9.22
N LEU A 184 -11.04 0.48 -9.18
CA LEU A 184 -11.61 1.28 -10.26
C LEU A 184 -10.84 1.09 -11.57
N ARG A 185 -9.51 1.14 -11.51
CA ARG A 185 -8.64 0.91 -12.68
C ARG A 185 -8.89 -0.47 -13.28
N ARG A 186 -8.91 -1.52 -12.46
CA ARG A 186 -9.22 -2.88 -12.92
C ARG A 186 -10.60 -2.96 -13.58
N CYS A 187 -11.60 -2.27 -13.04
CA CYS A 187 -12.93 -2.20 -13.64
C CYS A 187 -12.88 -1.56 -15.05
N ILE A 188 -12.15 -0.46 -15.21
CA ILE A 188 -11.98 0.20 -16.50
C ILE A 188 -11.22 -0.73 -17.48
N GLU A 189 -10.14 -1.38 -17.02
CA GLU A 189 -9.38 -2.35 -17.80
C GLU A 189 -10.28 -3.49 -18.30
N ASN A 190 -11.13 -4.05 -17.43
CA ASN A 190 -12.05 -5.11 -17.80
C ASN A 190 -13.07 -4.67 -18.86
N ILE A 191 -13.68 -3.48 -18.71
CA ILE A 191 -14.64 -2.95 -19.69
C ILE A 191 -13.98 -2.78 -21.05
N VAL A 192 -12.77 -2.20 -21.09
CA VAL A 192 -12.01 -2.02 -22.32
C VAL A 192 -11.66 -3.37 -22.95
N LEU A 193 -11.16 -4.31 -22.15
CA LEU A 193 -10.77 -5.64 -22.63
C LEU A 193 -11.97 -6.43 -23.17
N ALA A 194 -13.09 -6.43 -22.46
CA ALA A 194 -14.32 -7.08 -22.89
C ALA A 194 -14.79 -6.52 -24.25
N HIS A 195 -14.72 -5.20 -24.42
CA HIS A 195 -15.05 -4.57 -25.70
C HIS A 195 -14.09 -4.97 -26.81
N THR A 196 -12.77 -4.90 -26.57
CA THR A 196 -11.77 -5.31 -27.58
C THR A 196 -11.91 -6.78 -27.96
N LEU A 197 -12.26 -7.66 -27.02
CA LEU A 197 -12.52 -9.07 -27.28
C LEU A 197 -13.77 -9.25 -28.16
N SER A 198 -14.81 -8.45 -27.95
CA SER A 198 -16.00 -8.46 -28.80
C SER A 198 -15.68 -8.05 -30.24
N GLU A 199 -14.84 -7.03 -30.43
CA GLU A 199 -14.48 -6.53 -31.76
C GLU A 199 -13.46 -7.41 -32.49
N LYS A 200 -12.36 -7.75 -31.83
CA LYS A 200 -11.17 -8.37 -32.44
C LYS A 200 -10.93 -9.82 -32.04
N GLY A 201 -11.68 -10.36 -31.09
CA GLY A 201 -11.49 -11.71 -30.57
C GLY A 201 -11.99 -12.80 -31.52
N SER A 202 -11.35 -13.97 -31.45
CA SER A 202 -11.79 -15.15 -32.21
C SER A 202 -13.10 -15.73 -31.64
N GLU A 203 -13.84 -16.48 -32.47
CA GLU A 203 -15.10 -17.13 -32.09
C GLU A 203 -14.97 -17.98 -30.81
N ILE A 204 -13.85 -18.70 -30.69
CA ILE A 204 -13.54 -19.57 -29.55
C ILE A 204 -13.35 -18.74 -28.29
N GLN A 205 -12.59 -17.64 -28.38
CA GLN A 205 -12.33 -16.74 -27.25
C GLN A 205 -13.62 -16.07 -26.76
N LYS A 206 -14.47 -15.63 -27.68
CA LYS A 206 -15.78 -15.06 -27.36
C LYS A 206 -16.67 -16.06 -26.63
N LYS A 207 -16.72 -17.32 -27.10
CA LYS A 207 -17.46 -18.41 -26.43
C LYS A 207 -16.93 -18.71 -25.03
N GLN A 208 -15.62 -18.79 -24.87
CA GLN A 208 -14.98 -19.03 -23.56
C GLN A 208 -15.25 -17.89 -22.57
N TYR A 209 -15.12 -16.64 -23.01
CA TYR A 209 -15.41 -15.47 -22.17
C TYR A 209 -16.88 -15.43 -21.74
N ASN A 210 -17.81 -15.70 -22.66
CA ASN A 210 -19.23 -15.78 -22.32
C ASN A 210 -19.55 -16.94 -21.37
N ALA A 211 -18.86 -18.08 -21.49
CA ALA A 211 -18.99 -19.18 -20.54
C ALA A 211 -18.50 -18.78 -19.14
N LEU A 212 -17.36 -18.08 -19.04
CA LEU A 212 -16.85 -17.54 -17.77
C LEU A 212 -17.82 -16.55 -17.14
N LEU A 213 -18.33 -15.58 -17.89
CA LEU A 213 -19.32 -14.62 -17.39
C LEU A 213 -20.60 -15.32 -16.89
N LYS A 214 -21.05 -16.37 -17.57
CA LYS A 214 -22.21 -17.16 -17.12
C LYS A 214 -21.91 -17.84 -15.79
N LEU A 215 -20.74 -18.47 -15.64
CA LEU A 215 -20.33 -19.11 -14.40
C LEU A 215 -20.26 -18.12 -13.24
N GLU A 216 -19.62 -16.96 -13.45
CA GLU A 216 -19.50 -15.89 -12.44
C GLU A 216 -20.87 -15.36 -11.99
N ARG A 217 -21.87 -15.36 -12.88
CA ARG A 217 -23.24 -14.92 -12.59
C ARG A 217 -24.16 -16.03 -12.06
N SER A 218 -23.88 -17.30 -12.38
CA SER A 218 -24.71 -18.44 -11.97
C SER A 218 -24.33 -19.03 -10.63
N THR A 219 -23.18 -18.66 -10.05
CA THR A 219 -22.83 -19.04 -8.68
C THR A 219 -23.44 -18.07 -7.67
N PHE A 220 -24.76 -18.16 -7.49
CA PHE A 220 -25.50 -17.71 -6.30
C PHE A 220 -26.73 -18.58 -6.11
#